data_AF-A0A1I4USW3-F1
#
_entry.id   AF-A0A1I4USW3-F1
#
_cell.length_a   1.000
_cell.length_b   1.000
_cell.length_c   1.000
_cell.angle_alpha   90.00
_cell.angle_beta   90.00
_cell.angle_gamma   90.00
#
_symmetry.space_group_name_H-M   'P 1'
#
loop_
_entity.id
_entity.type
_entity.pdbx_description
1 polymer ?
#
loop_
_entity_poly.entity_id
_entity_poly.type
_entity_poly.pdbx_seq_one_letter_code
_entity_poly.pdbx_strand_id
1 'polypeptide(L)'
;MRKFILMPLLLLAGCFTDAATRIAYDIEAGAQRIAQVDGARLSLAHRTPSRSGECEGNYTVQLDQVGAIIIWCRDKQDRQVVSSHSTSYHRRFVDTLRTFILEKKAGETLFIELERRDGRTLITEAK
;
A
#
# COMPACT_ATOMS: atom_id res chain seq x y z
N MET A 1 -30.31 -34.35 14.54
CA MET A 1 -29.42 -33.81 13.48
C MET A 1 -28.84 -32.50 13.98
N ARG A 2 -27.56 -32.48 14.36
CA ARG A 2 -26.91 -31.33 15.01
C ARG A 2 -26.14 -30.55 13.93
N LYS A 3 -26.71 -29.43 13.47
CA LYS A 3 -26.06 -28.54 12.49
C LYS A 3 -24.90 -27.83 13.19
N PHE A 4 -23.67 -28.26 12.91
CA PHE A 4 -22.48 -27.49 13.25
C PHE A 4 -22.36 -26.35 12.23
N ILE A 5 -22.71 -25.13 12.65
CA ILE A 5 -22.40 -23.92 11.91
C ILE A 5 -20.91 -23.65 12.13
N LEU A 6 -20.11 -24.02 11.14
CA LEU A 6 -18.70 -23.66 11.06
C LEU A 6 -18.63 -22.18 10.67
N MET A 7 -18.58 -21.30 11.67
CA MET A 7 -18.37 -19.87 11.47
C MET A 7 -16.87 -19.65 11.25
N PRO A 8 -16.41 -19.17 10.08
CA PRO A 8 -14.99 -18.98 9.86
C PRO A 8 -14.53 -17.79 10.69
N LEU A 9 -13.63 -18.06 11.62
CA LEU A 9 -12.92 -17.09 12.44
C LEU A 9 -11.88 -16.34 11.56
N LEU A 10 -12.35 -15.40 10.74
CA LEU A 10 -11.53 -14.54 9.88
C LEU A 10 -11.30 -13.16 10.51
N LEU A 11 -10.88 -13.12 11.76
CA LEU A 11 -10.57 -11.86 12.46
C LEU A 11 -9.37 -12.12 13.38
N LEU A 12 -8.20 -11.49 13.09
CA LEU A 12 -7.18 -11.01 14.06
C LEU A 12 -5.73 -10.85 13.50
N ALA A 13 -5.46 -10.94 12.20
CA ALA A 13 -4.12 -10.60 11.69
C ALA A 13 -3.86 -9.07 11.56
N GLY A 14 -4.88 -8.23 11.78
CA GLY A 14 -4.84 -6.81 11.42
C GLY A 14 -4.24 -5.86 12.46
N CYS A 15 -3.86 -6.30 13.67
CA CYS A 15 -3.49 -5.36 14.74
C CYS A 15 -2.03 -4.89 14.73
N PHE A 16 -1.11 -5.48 13.96
CA PHE A 16 0.33 -5.15 14.08
C PHE A 16 1.11 -5.18 12.75
N THR A 17 0.54 -4.67 11.66
CA THR A 17 1.28 -4.55 10.40
C THR A 17 1.93 -3.18 10.28
N ASP A 18 3.17 -3.12 9.82
CA ASP A 18 3.91 -1.89 9.58
C ASP A 18 3.32 -1.05 8.43
N ALA A 19 3.78 0.20 8.29
CA ALA A 19 3.25 1.13 7.30
C ALA A 19 3.41 0.65 5.83
N ALA A 20 4.53 0.01 5.46
CA ALA A 20 4.72 -0.48 4.10
C ALA A 20 3.78 -1.65 3.78
N THR A 21 3.60 -2.56 4.74
CA THR A 21 2.64 -3.67 4.63
C THR A 21 1.21 -3.18 4.47
N ARG A 22 0.80 -2.10 5.15
CA ARG A 22 -0.54 -1.53 5.00
C ARG A 22 -0.77 -0.93 3.60
N ILE A 23 0.24 -0.27 3.01
CA ILE A 23 0.18 0.15 1.60
C ILE A 23 0.03 -1.07 0.67
N ALA A 24 0.78 -2.15 0.93
CA ALA A 24 0.71 -3.37 0.13
C ALA A 24 -0.69 -4.02 0.17
N TYR A 25 -1.37 -4.00 1.32
CA TYR A 25 -2.74 -4.49 1.43
C TYR A 25 -3.75 -3.62 0.68
N ASP A 26 -3.59 -2.30 0.70
CA ASP A 26 -4.45 -1.42 -0.10
C ASP A 26 -4.27 -1.69 -1.61
N ILE A 27 -3.04 -1.96 -2.05
CA ILE A 27 -2.74 -2.38 -3.42
C ILE A 27 -3.37 -3.74 -3.76
N GLU A 28 -3.25 -4.73 -2.87
CA GLU A 28 -3.93 -6.03 -3.05
C GLU A 28 -5.45 -5.84 -3.21
N ALA A 29 -6.06 -5.11 -2.28
CA ALA A 29 -7.50 -4.83 -2.31
C ALA A 29 -7.89 -4.02 -3.57
N GLY A 30 -7.00 -3.16 -4.06
CA GLY A 30 -7.17 -2.47 -5.35
C GLY A 30 -7.12 -3.43 -6.54
N ALA A 31 -6.14 -4.31 -6.58
CA ALA A 31 -5.95 -5.29 -7.64
C ALA A 31 -7.12 -6.28 -7.73
N GLN A 32 -7.76 -6.60 -6.60
CA GLN A 32 -8.97 -7.43 -6.56
C GLN A 32 -10.24 -6.67 -7.02
N ARG A 33 -10.26 -5.33 -6.91
CA ARG A 33 -11.43 -4.49 -7.23
C ARG A 33 -11.42 -3.90 -8.64
N ILE A 34 -10.25 -3.73 -9.26
CA ILE A 34 -10.16 -3.19 -10.62
C ILE A 34 -10.91 -4.11 -11.60
N ALA A 35 -11.60 -3.51 -12.57
CA ALA A 35 -12.33 -4.27 -13.58
C ALA A 35 -11.37 -5.17 -14.38
N GLN A 36 -11.77 -6.40 -14.66
CA GLN A 36 -10.95 -7.41 -15.34
C GLN A 36 -11.00 -7.25 -16.87
N VAL A 37 -10.81 -6.02 -17.35
CA VAL A 37 -10.75 -5.64 -18.77
C VAL A 37 -9.55 -4.72 -18.97
N ASP A 38 -8.80 -4.92 -20.05
CA ASP A 38 -7.64 -4.08 -20.35
C ASP A 38 -8.05 -2.61 -20.53
N GLY A 39 -7.20 -1.70 -20.07
CA GLY A 39 -7.46 -0.26 -19.99
C GLY A 39 -8.28 0.17 -18.78
N ALA A 40 -8.80 -0.77 -17.97
CA ALA A 40 -9.45 -0.42 -16.71
C ALA A 40 -8.46 0.31 -15.79
N ARG A 41 -8.97 1.33 -15.07
CA ARG A 41 -8.18 2.14 -14.13
C ARG A 41 -8.85 2.21 -12.77
N LEU A 42 -8.05 2.28 -11.71
CA LEU A 42 -8.50 2.46 -10.33
C LEU A 42 -7.51 3.31 -9.55
N SER A 43 -7.98 4.39 -8.94
CA SER A 43 -7.20 5.21 -8.01
C SER A 43 -7.39 4.72 -6.57
N LEU A 44 -6.28 4.45 -5.88
CA LEU A 44 -6.25 4.11 -4.47
C LEU A 44 -5.80 5.31 -3.64
N ALA A 45 -6.45 5.55 -2.51
CA ALA A 45 -6.08 6.59 -1.57
C ALA A 45 -5.61 5.96 -0.25
N HIS A 46 -4.31 6.01 0.02
CA HIS A 46 -3.71 5.58 1.29
C HIS A 46 -3.45 6.80 2.17
N ARG A 47 -4.09 6.86 3.34
CA ARG A 47 -3.82 7.92 4.34
C ARG A 47 -2.62 7.54 5.19
N THR A 48 -1.62 8.42 5.23
CA THR A 48 -0.43 8.26 6.08
C THR A 48 -0.37 9.36 7.15
N PRO A 49 -0.11 9.04 8.42
CA PRO A 49 0.01 7.69 8.93
C PRO A 49 -1.35 7.00 8.98
N SER A 50 -1.37 5.70 8.68
CA SER A 50 -2.57 4.87 8.84
C SER A 50 -2.89 4.55 10.29
N ARG A 51 -2.01 4.95 11.23
CA ARG A 51 -2.18 4.82 12.69
C ARG A 51 -1.58 6.01 13.45
N SER A 52 -2.15 6.33 14.60
CA SER A 52 -1.62 7.37 15.48
C SER A 52 -0.23 7.01 16.01
N GLY A 53 0.66 8.00 16.11
CA GLY A 53 2.02 7.85 16.64
C GLY A 53 3.06 7.30 15.66
N GLU A 54 2.65 6.85 14.48
CA GLU A 54 3.57 6.53 13.37
C GLU A 54 3.70 7.74 12.44
N CYS A 55 4.85 7.90 11.77
CA CYS A 55 5.07 8.88 10.69
C CYS A 55 4.47 10.27 10.95
N GLU A 56 4.81 10.83 12.12
CA GLU A 56 4.26 12.11 12.59
C GLU A 56 4.84 13.32 11.84
N GLY A 57 6.00 13.17 11.20
CA GLY A 57 6.61 14.15 10.31
C GLY A 57 6.40 13.84 8.82
N ASN A 58 7.19 14.46 7.96
CA ASN A 58 7.19 14.12 6.54
C ASN A 58 7.60 12.66 6.34
N TYR A 59 7.17 12.09 5.22
CA TYR A 59 7.50 10.71 4.89
C TYR A 59 7.87 10.59 3.42
N THR A 60 8.76 9.65 3.14
CA THR A 60 9.13 9.28 1.77
C THR A 60 8.60 7.89 1.49
N VAL A 61 7.94 7.68 0.35
CA VAL A 61 7.51 6.36 -0.12
C VAL A 61 8.22 6.04 -1.42
N GLN A 62 8.80 4.84 -1.49
CA GLN A 62 9.28 4.24 -2.72
C GLN A 62 8.37 3.08 -3.12
N LEU A 63 7.84 3.12 -4.34
CA LEU A 63 7.22 2.00 -5.03
C LEU A 63 8.19 1.58 -6.12
N ASP A 64 8.99 0.55 -5.86
CA ASP A 64 10.09 0.17 -6.72
C ASP A 64 9.62 -0.68 -7.91
N GLN A 65 10.28 -0.51 -9.06
CA GLN A 65 10.02 -1.31 -10.27
C GLN A 65 10.25 -2.81 -10.03
N VAL A 66 11.24 -3.19 -9.22
CA VAL A 66 11.44 -4.58 -8.82
C VAL A 66 10.49 -5.00 -7.69
N GLY A 67 9.50 -4.19 -7.34
CA GLY A 67 8.40 -4.55 -6.46
C GLY A 67 8.76 -4.58 -4.98
N ALA A 68 9.61 -3.65 -4.55
CA ALA A 68 9.73 -3.28 -3.13
C ALA A 68 8.87 -2.06 -2.85
N ILE A 69 8.13 -2.06 -1.74
CA ILE A 69 7.60 -0.85 -1.13
C ILE A 69 8.51 -0.52 0.03
N ILE A 70 8.96 0.73 0.11
CA ILE A 70 9.73 1.22 1.25
C ILE A 70 9.09 2.52 1.70
N ILE A 71 8.93 2.69 3.02
CA ILE A 71 8.53 3.97 3.60
C ILE A 71 9.54 4.38 4.66
N TRP A 72 9.99 5.63 4.58
CA TRP A 72 10.81 6.28 5.58
C TRP A 72 9.99 7.37 6.25
N CYS A 73 9.92 7.34 7.57
CA CYS A 73 9.14 8.29 8.33
C CYS A 73 10.07 9.14 9.18
N ARG A 74 9.88 10.46 9.13
CA ARG A 74 10.71 11.42 9.86
C ARG A 74 10.02 11.85 11.16
N ASP A 75 10.81 12.36 12.09
CA ASP A 75 10.30 12.99 13.31
C ASP A 75 9.44 14.22 12.98
N LYS A 76 8.64 14.69 13.95
CA LYS A 76 7.78 15.88 13.79
C LYS A 76 8.54 17.14 13.35
N GLN A 77 9.84 17.23 13.67
CA GLN A 77 10.71 18.34 13.33
C GLN A 77 11.42 18.16 11.98
N ASP A 78 11.17 17.06 11.28
CA ASP A 78 11.75 16.69 9.98
C ASP A 78 13.28 16.56 9.95
N ARG A 79 13.91 16.37 11.12
CA ARG A 79 15.38 16.35 11.29
C ARG A 79 16.00 15.01 10.95
N GLN A 80 15.30 13.91 11.24
CA GLN A 80 15.85 12.58 11.06
C GLN A 80 14.77 11.54 10.78
N VAL A 81 15.15 10.48 10.06
CA VAL A 81 14.31 9.29 9.88
C VAL A 81 14.26 8.52 11.19
N VAL A 82 13.06 8.29 11.72
CA VAL A 82 12.82 7.58 12.98
C VAL A 82 12.36 6.14 12.78
N SER A 83 11.83 5.81 11.60
CA SER A 83 11.47 4.44 11.24
C SER A 83 11.57 4.23 9.73
N SER A 84 11.90 3.01 9.33
CA SER A 84 11.84 2.54 7.95
C SER A 84 11.22 1.16 7.90
N HIS A 85 10.24 0.98 7.03
CA HIS A 85 9.57 -0.31 6.82
C HIS A 85 9.56 -0.65 5.34
N SER A 86 9.66 -1.94 5.02
CA SER A 86 9.62 -2.40 3.64
C SER A 86 8.90 -3.73 3.48
N THR A 87 8.36 -3.94 2.30
CA THR A 87 7.72 -5.21 1.91
C THR A 87 7.74 -5.39 0.40
N SER A 88 7.72 -6.63 -0.07
CA SER A 88 7.51 -6.98 -1.48
C SER A 88 6.20 -7.72 -1.73
N TYR A 89 5.33 -7.80 -0.71
CA TYR A 89 4.12 -8.62 -0.71
C TYR A 89 3.18 -8.33 -1.90
N HIS A 90 3.01 -7.06 -2.26
CA HIS A 90 2.14 -6.62 -3.37
C HIS A 90 2.51 -7.21 -4.74
N ARG A 91 3.75 -7.66 -4.94
CA ARG A 91 4.24 -8.28 -6.20
C ARG A 91 3.46 -9.53 -6.62
N ARG A 92 2.73 -10.12 -5.69
CA ARG A 92 1.87 -11.27 -5.96
C ARG A 92 0.62 -10.89 -6.77
N PHE A 93 0.27 -9.61 -6.81
CA PHE A 93 -0.99 -9.11 -7.36
C PHE A 93 -0.80 -8.05 -8.44
N VAL A 94 0.26 -7.23 -8.34
CA VAL A 94 0.55 -6.16 -9.31
C VAL A 94 2.03 -6.11 -9.65
N ASP A 95 2.34 -5.54 -10.81
CA ASP A 95 3.68 -5.05 -11.15
C ASP A 95 3.76 -3.53 -10.98
N THR A 96 4.97 -2.99 -10.95
CA THR A 96 5.20 -1.54 -10.90
C THR A 96 5.84 -1.10 -12.22
N LEU A 97 5.21 -0.17 -12.93
CA LEU A 97 5.67 0.25 -14.28
C LEU A 97 7.09 0.82 -14.26
N ARG A 98 7.43 1.60 -13.23
CA ARG A 98 8.74 2.20 -12.96
C ARG A 98 8.88 2.47 -11.47
N THR A 99 10.09 2.76 -11.00
CA THR A 99 10.27 3.19 -9.60
C THR A 99 9.69 4.59 -9.40
N PHE A 100 8.84 4.75 -8.39
CA PHE A 100 8.35 6.03 -7.90
C PHE A 100 8.98 6.30 -6.54
N ILE A 101 9.54 7.49 -6.33
CA ILE A 101 10.01 7.98 -5.03
C ILE A 101 9.31 9.30 -4.76
N LEU A 102 8.50 9.34 -3.71
CA LEU A 102 7.60 10.45 -3.41
C LEU A 102 7.90 10.98 -2.02
N GLU A 103 8.15 12.28 -1.93
CA GLU A 103 8.18 13.01 -0.66
C GLU A 103 6.79 13.56 -0.36
N LYS A 104 6.31 13.34 0.87
CA LYS A 104 4.95 13.65 1.28
C LYS A 104 4.97 14.31 2.64
N LYS A 105 4.08 15.28 2.84
CA LYS A 105 3.91 15.95 4.14
C LYS A 105 3.23 15.02 5.14
N ALA A 106 3.44 15.27 6.43
CA ALA A 106 2.70 14.60 7.49
C ALA A 106 1.18 14.67 7.22
N GLY A 107 0.48 13.54 7.27
CA GLY A 107 -0.97 13.49 7.02
C GLY A 107 -1.39 13.53 5.56
N GLU A 108 -0.45 13.77 4.63
CA GLU A 108 -0.77 13.83 3.21
C GLU A 108 -1.22 12.44 2.70
N THR A 109 -2.19 12.43 1.79
CA THR A 109 -2.65 11.17 1.19
C THR A 109 -1.71 10.76 0.06
N LEU A 110 -1.30 9.50 0.05
CA LEU A 110 -0.63 8.85 -1.08
C LEU A 110 -1.72 8.32 -2.03
N PHE A 111 -1.71 8.78 -3.28
CA PHE A 111 -2.54 8.24 -4.33
C PHE A 111 -1.73 7.29 -5.20
N ILE A 112 -2.29 6.12 -5.51
CA ILE A 112 -1.67 5.09 -6.36
C ILE A 112 -2.67 4.72 -7.45
N GLU A 113 -2.28 4.92 -8.70
CA GLU A 113 -3.09 4.57 -9.86
C GLU A 113 -2.73 3.15 -10.32
N LEU A 114 -3.76 2.31 -10.39
CA LEU A 114 -3.68 0.99 -10.99
C LEU A 114 -4.28 1.02 -12.39
N GLU A 115 -3.66 0.28 -13.31
CA GLU A 115 -4.18 0.04 -14.65
C GLU A 115 -4.09 -1.44 -15.01
N ARG A 116 -5.13 -1.97 -15.66
CA ARG A 116 -5.11 -3.29 -16.27
C ARG A 116 -4.49 -3.19 -17.68
N ARG A 117 -3.38 -3.89 -17.94
CA ARG A 117 -2.77 -3.99 -19.27
C ARG A 117 -2.31 -5.41 -19.53
N ASP A 118 -2.60 -5.92 -20.72
CA ASP A 118 -2.20 -7.25 -21.19
C ASP A 118 -2.52 -8.36 -20.18
N GLY A 119 -3.70 -8.29 -19.55
CA GLY A 119 -4.11 -9.27 -18.54
C GLY A 119 -3.29 -9.23 -17.24
N ARG A 120 -2.55 -8.15 -16.97
CA ARG A 120 -1.86 -7.87 -15.69
C ARG A 120 -2.33 -6.54 -15.11
N THR A 121 -2.19 -6.38 -13.80
CA THR A 121 -2.48 -5.12 -13.10
C THR A 121 -1.16 -4.44 -12.77
N LEU A 122 -1.02 -3.17 -13.12
CA LEU A 122 0.20 -2.41 -12.95
C LEU A 122 -0.06 -1.15 -12.12
N ILE A 123 0.89 -0.79 -11.27
CA ILE A 123 1.01 0.57 -10.73
C ILE A 123 1.59 1.45 -11.84
N THR A 124 0.79 2.39 -12.35
CA THR A 124 1.18 3.24 -13.50
C THR A 124 1.52 4.67 -13.11
N GLU A 125 1.00 5.15 -11.98
CA GLU A 125 1.30 6.46 -11.41
C GLU A 125 1.17 6.42 -9.89
N ALA A 126 1.92 7.28 -9.20
CA ALA A 126 1.75 7.53 -7.77
C ALA A 126 2.10 8.98 -7.46
N LYS A 127 1.37 9.59 -6.51
CA LYS A 127 1.51 11.01 -6.14
C LYS A 127 1.13 11.29 -4.70
#